data_AF-A0AAU7U0I9-F1
#
_entry.id   AF-A0AAU7U0I9-F1
#
_cell.length_a   1.000
_cell.length_b   1.000
_cell.length_c   1.000
_cell.angle_alpha   90.00
_cell.angle_beta   90.00
_cell.angle_gamma   90.00
#
_symmetry.space_group_name_H-M   'P 1'
#
loop_
_entity.id
_entity.type
_entity.pdbx_description
1 polymer ?
#
loop_
_entity_poly.entity_id
_entity_poly.type
_entity_poly.pdbx_seq_one_letter_code
_entity_poly.pdbx_strand_id
1 'polypeptide(L)'
;MTYLFNQPSAFAAELIEGFVAANADKVRQVAGGVVRSTRSQPNTVAVIVGGGSGHYPAFAGLVGQGLAHGAAMGNLFASPSAQQIYNVARAAHNGAGVLLMFGNYAGDVLHFGQACERLRAEGIACEVLAVTDDISSAGKDELEKRRGVAGDLCVFKAACAAAEAGHDLSQVLQLAQHANQRTRTFGVAFSGCSLPGASHPLFEVEKGRMALGLGIHGEPGIKETDMPSADELAEIFVERLLNELPADIPQAEGQRVAVILNGLGSVKYEELFVVYRRVAQLLEAANLQVVEPDVGEFVTSFNMAGASLTLMWLDDQLETLWRAPTNTPAYRKGSVLVAEPLSAAERVESTEEALPAATAESQESAKRVLQLLESVAETLQRNAERLGDIDAVAGDGDHGIGMERGVLGAVEKAREVAARGAGAGSLLCRAADAWADKAGGTSGALWGVALTALGTALGDRQTPDAQRVATGVREAKEGIMHFGKARVGDKTMVDVLVPFSDSLIEAVAAGASLTDAWLKAAQVADKAAQDTAQLVPKMGRARPLAEKSVGTPDAGAISLALIVNTVGDLLKEHSASEQGA
;
A
#
# COMPACT_ATOMS: atom_id res chain seq x y z
N MET A 1 5.13 2.41 -20.00
CA MET A 1 6.13 1.90 -20.97
C MET A 1 6.64 0.56 -20.49
N THR A 2 6.77 -0.42 -21.39
CA THR A 2 7.40 -1.72 -21.08
C THR A 2 8.92 -1.58 -21.16
N TYR A 3 9.62 -1.98 -20.10
CA TYR A 3 11.07 -1.76 -19.98
C TYR A 3 11.94 -2.95 -20.43
N LEU A 4 11.45 -4.18 -20.24
CA LEU A 4 12.24 -5.40 -20.44
C LEU A 4 11.63 -6.25 -21.55
N PHE A 5 12.24 -6.22 -22.73
CA PHE A 5 11.86 -7.05 -23.87
C PHE A 5 13.04 -7.15 -24.86
N ASN A 6 13.10 -8.24 -25.63
CA ASN A 6 14.02 -8.37 -26.76
C ASN A 6 13.38 -7.79 -28.02
N GLN A 7 12.69 -8.64 -28.80
CA GLN A 7 11.90 -8.23 -29.96
C GLN A 7 10.42 -8.18 -29.58
N PRO A 8 9.70 -7.08 -29.82
CA PRO A 8 8.28 -6.96 -29.45
C PRO A 8 7.40 -8.10 -29.96
N SER A 9 7.63 -8.59 -31.17
CA SER A 9 6.89 -9.70 -31.76
C SER A 9 7.16 -11.07 -31.12
N ALA A 10 8.31 -11.24 -30.46
CA ALA A 10 8.69 -12.46 -29.77
C ALA A 10 8.24 -12.48 -28.30
N PHE A 11 7.83 -11.33 -27.76
CA PHE A 11 7.56 -11.13 -26.33
C PHE A 11 6.57 -12.17 -25.76
N ALA A 12 5.46 -12.45 -26.45
CA ALA A 12 4.47 -13.41 -25.97
C ALA A 12 5.04 -14.84 -25.88
N ALA A 13 5.91 -15.24 -26.82
CA ALA A 13 6.53 -16.56 -26.81
C ALA A 13 7.59 -16.66 -25.69
N GLU A 14 8.48 -15.66 -25.58
CA GLU A 14 9.51 -15.60 -24.54
C GLU A 14 8.90 -15.56 -23.13
N LEU A 15 7.77 -14.86 -22.96
CA LEU A 15 6.99 -14.85 -21.72
C LEU A 15 6.53 -16.26 -21.33
N ILE A 16 6.02 -17.04 -22.28
CA ILE A 16 5.54 -18.41 -22.00
C ILE A 16 6.72 -19.31 -21.61
N GLU A 17 7.85 -19.21 -22.31
CA GLU A 17 9.07 -19.97 -21.99
C GLU A 17 9.54 -19.69 -20.56
N GLY A 18 9.67 -18.41 -20.18
CA GLY A 18 10.06 -18.01 -18.83
C GLY A 18 9.05 -18.44 -17.76
N PHE A 19 7.76 -18.27 -18.03
CA PHE A 19 6.69 -18.66 -17.10
C PHE A 19 6.68 -20.17 -16.83
N VAL A 20 6.79 -20.99 -17.89
CA VAL A 20 6.82 -22.45 -17.76
C VAL A 20 8.08 -22.91 -17.04
N ALA A 21 9.24 -22.34 -17.35
CA ALA A 21 10.49 -22.67 -16.66
C ALA A 21 10.42 -22.39 -15.16
N ALA A 22 9.84 -21.27 -14.75
CA ALA A 22 9.68 -20.89 -13.35
C ALA A 22 8.66 -21.73 -12.58
N ASN A 23 7.74 -22.41 -13.27
CA ASN A 23 6.58 -23.09 -12.66
C ASN A 23 6.40 -24.53 -13.15
N ALA A 24 7.49 -25.21 -13.53
CA ALA A 24 7.45 -26.55 -14.13
C ALA A 24 6.80 -27.62 -13.22
N ASP A 25 6.78 -27.39 -11.91
CA ASP A 25 6.11 -28.24 -10.93
C ASP A 25 4.57 -28.14 -10.96
N LYS A 26 4.02 -27.08 -11.58
CA LYS A 26 2.58 -26.84 -11.69
C LYS A 26 2.06 -26.83 -13.11
N VAL A 27 2.85 -26.33 -14.07
CA VAL A 27 2.43 -26.16 -15.46
C VAL A 27 3.42 -26.75 -16.44
N ARG A 28 2.93 -27.12 -17.62
CA ARG A 28 3.74 -27.49 -18.79
C ARG A 28 3.17 -26.83 -20.04
N GLN A 29 4.05 -26.53 -20.98
CA GLN A 29 3.66 -25.96 -22.27
C GLN A 29 2.97 -27.01 -23.15
N VAL A 30 1.98 -26.55 -23.91
CA VAL A 30 1.36 -27.27 -25.04
C VAL A 30 1.21 -26.30 -26.21
N ALA A 31 0.91 -26.82 -27.40
CA ALA A 31 0.67 -25.96 -28.55
C ALA A 31 -0.50 -25.01 -28.27
N GLY A 32 -0.23 -23.70 -28.19
CA GLY A 32 -1.25 -22.67 -27.96
C GLY A 32 -1.47 -22.22 -26.51
N GLY A 33 -0.71 -22.76 -25.55
CA GLY A 33 -0.82 -22.31 -24.16
C GLY A 33 -0.17 -23.26 -23.17
N VAL A 34 -0.76 -23.37 -21.98
CA VAL A 34 -0.25 -24.20 -20.88
C VAL A 34 -1.36 -25.07 -20.29
N VAL A 35 -0.97 -26.20 -19.72
CA VAL A 35 -1.84 -27.07 -18.93
C VAL A 35 -1.12 -27.48 -17.64
N ARG A 36 -1.85 -28.03 -16.67
CA ARG A 36 -1.24 -28.59 -15.46
C ARG A 36 -0.15 -29.61 -15.82
N SER A 37 0.97 -29.59 -15.09
CA SER A 37 1.98 -30.67 -15.13
C SER A 37 1.65 -31.80 -14.16
N THR A 38 0.68 -31.60 -13.27
CA THR A 38 0.15 -32.61 -12.34
C THR A 38 -1.02 -33.40 -12.95
N ARG A 39 -1.30 -34.58 -12.38
CA ARG A 39 -2.46 -35.39 -12.77
C ARG A 39 -3.72 -34.87 -12.09
N SER A 40 -4.77 -34.65 -12.87
CA SER A 40 -6.12 -34.45 -12.33
C SER A 40 -6.79 -35.80 -12.11
N GLN A 41 -7.85 -35.86 -11.29
CA GLN A 41 -8.62 -37.09 -11.13
C GLN A 41 -9.22 -37.51 -12.49
N PRO A 42 -9.14 -38.79 -12.88
CA PRO A 42 -9.79 -39.26 -14.10
C PRO A 42 -11.31 -39.08 -14.03
N ASN A 43 -11.94 -38.91 -15.20
CA ASN A 43 -13.38 -38.74 -15.35
C ASN A 43 -13.96 -37.52 -14.61
N THR A 44 -13.18 -36.44 -14.49
CA THR A 44 -13.67 -35.12 -14.06
C THR A 44 -13.70 -34.13 -15.22
N VAL A 45 -14.43 -33.03 -15.04
CA VAL A 45 -14.53 -31.97 -16.04
C VAL A 45 -13.21 -31.20 -16.10
N ALA A 46 -12.70 -30.94 -17.31
CA ALA A 46 -11.56 -30.04 -17.50
C ALA A 46 -12.05 -28.61 -17.76
N VAL A 47 -11.63 -27.66 -16.94
CA VAL A 47 -11.93 -26.23 -17.13
C VAL A 47 -10.72 -25.54 -17.76
N ILE A 48 -10.93 -24.95 -18.94
CA ILE A 48 -9.92 -24.23 -19.71
C ILE A 48 -10.29 -22.75 -19.74
N VAL A 49 -9.39 -21.92 -19.24
CA VAL A 49 -9.52 -20.46 -19.31
C VAL A 49 -8.71 -19.93 -20.49
N GLY A 50 -8.84 -18.66 -20.85
CA GLY A 50 -7.89 -18.05 -21.78
C GLY A 50 -8.35 -16.76 -22.41
N GLY A 51 -7.49 -16.24 -23.28
CA GLY A 51 -7.68 -14.98 -23.97
C GLY A 51 -6.34 -14.39 -24.43
N GLY A 52 -6.35 -13.11 -24.78
CA GLY A 52 -5.13 -12.37 -25.12
C GLY A 52 -4.10 -12.40 -23.99
N SER A 53 -2.81 -12.36 -24.34
CA SER A 53 -1.74 -12.16 -23.37
C SER A 53 -1.65 -10.67 -22.97
N GLY A 54 -1.08 -10.39 -21.78
CA GLY A 54 -0.94 -9.02 -21.26
C GLY A 54 -1.71 -8.75 -19.96
N HIS A 55 -2.41 -9.75 -19.43
CA HIS A 55 -3.26 -9.65 -18.24
C HIS A 55 -2.78 -10.47 -17.05
N TYR A 56 -1.51 -10.90 -17.05
CA TYR A 56 -0.95 -11.78 -16.02
C TYR A 56 -1.25 -11.22 -14.62
N PRO A 57 -1.75 -12.01 -13.65
CA PRO A 57 -1.86 -13.48 -13.64
C PRO A 57 -2.82 -14.15 -14.64
N ALA A 58 -3.86 -13.45 -15.10
CA ALA A 58 -4.75 -14.00 -16.11
C ALA A 58 -4.00 -14.22 -17.45
N PHE A 59 -4.06 -15.40 -18.07
CA PHE A 59 -4.79 -16.61 -17.65
C PHE A 59 -3.85 -17.70 -17.12
N ALA A 60 -2.60 -17.74 -17.57
CA ALA A 60 -1.67 -18.83 -17.29
C ALA A 60 -1.30 -18.97 -15.82
N GLY A 61 -1.22 -17.85 -15.09
CA GLY A 61 -0.97 -17.83 -13.65
C GLY A 61 -2.08 -18.48 -12.82
N LEU A 62 -3.26 -18.69 -13.41
CA LEU A 62 -4.42 -19.33 -12.80
C LEU A 62 -4.49 -20.86 -13.07
N VAL A 63 -3.51 -21.42 -13.78
CA VAL A 63 -3.45 -22.87 -14.04
C VAL A 63 -2.76 -23.59 -12.89
N GLY A 64 -3.47 -24.53 -12.27
CA GLY A 64 -2.98 -25.29 -11.12
C GLY A 64 -4.12 -25.99 -10.38
N GLN A 65 -3.78 -26.85 -9.42
CA GLN A 65 -4.75 -27.63 -8.66
C GLN A 65 -5.76 -26.72 -7.95
N GLY A 66 -7.05 -27.07 -7.99
CA GLY A 66 -8.11 -26.25 -7.39
C GLY A 66 -8.63 -25.11 -8.28
N LEU A 67 -7.90 -24.77 -9.35
CA LEU A 67 -8.29 -23.72 -10.32
C LEU A 67 -8.22 -24.26 -11.75
N ALA A 68 -7.71 -23.52 -12.75
CA ALA A 68 -7.81 -23.96 -14.14
C ALA A 68 -6.97 -25.21 -14.47
N HIS A 69 -7.47 -26.03 -15.39
CA HIS A 69 -6.76 -27.21 -15.92
C HIS A 69 -5.79 -26.84 -17.05
N GLY A 70 -6.10 -25.76 -17.76
CA GLY A 70 -5.24 -25.16 -18.77
C GLY A 70 -5.65 -23.73 -19.10
N ALA A 71 -4.75 -23.03 -19.78
CA ALA A 71 -4.97 -21.69 -20.28
C ALA A 71 -4.59 -21.62 -21.77
N ALA A 72 -5.53 -21.22 -22.62
CA ALA A 72 -5.24 -20.86 -24.00
C ALA A 72 -4.69 -19.43 -24.04
N MET A 73 -3.50 -19.26 -24.65
CA MET A 73 -2.77 -18.00 -24.62
C MET A 73 -2.64 -17.45 -26.03
N GLY A 74 -3.36 -16.35 -26.27
CA GLY A 74 -3.26 -15.58 -27.50
C GLY A 74 -2.03 -14.68 -27.53
N ASN A 75 -1.90 -13.91 -28.61
CA ASN A 75 -0.89 -12.86 -28.66
C ASN A 75 -1.29 -11.69 -27.74
N LEU A 76 -0.45 -10.65 -27.64
CA LEU A 76 -0.71 -9.49 -26.79
C LEU A 76 -2.03 -8.82 -27.18
N PHE A 77 -2.99 -8.79 -26.25
CA PHE A 77 -4.35 -8.27 -26.43
C PHE A 77 -5.12 -8.82 -27.65
N ALA A 78 -4.78 -10.03 -28.08
CA ALA A 78 -5.46 -10.71 -29.18
C ALA A 78 -5.81 -12.14 -28.79
N SER A 79 -7.08 -12.51 -28.94
CA SER A 79 -7.61 -13.85 -28.67
C SER A 79 -6.70 -14.96 -29.23
N PRO A 80 -6.52 -16.08 -28.52
CA PRO A 80 -5.96 -17.28 -29.11
C PRO A 80 -6.87 -17.76 -30.26
N SER A 81 -6.26 -18.40 -31.25
CA SER A 81 -7.01 -19.03 -32.34
C SER A 81 -7.77 -20.27 -31.84
N ALA A 82 -8.85 -20.63 -32.54
CA ALA A 82 -9.61 -21.85 -32.26
C ALA A 82 -8.72 -23.12 -32.22
N GLN A 83 -7.67 -23.18 -33.06
CA GLN A 83 -6.71 -24.29 -33.07
C GLN A 83 -5.87 -24.36 -31.79
N GLN A 84 -5.43 -23.22 -31.27
CA GLN A 84 -4.68 -23.15 -30.00
C GLN A 84 -5.57 -23.57 -28.83
N ILE A 85 -6.79 -23.06 -28.77
CA ILE A 85 -7.77 -23.42 -27.72
C ILE A 85 -8.08 -24.92 -27.77
N TYR A 86 -8.36 -25.46 -28.96
CA TYR A 86 -8.59 -26.89 -29.17
C TYR A 86 -7.42 -27.75 -28.66
N ASN A 87 -6.18 -27.37 -28.96
CA ASN A 87 -5.00 -28.12 -28.55
C ASN A 87 -4.84 -28.15 -27.01
N VAL A 88 -5.06 -27.01 -26.36
CA VAL A 88 -5.02 -26.90 -24.89
C VAL A 88 -6.12 -27.76 -24.27
N ALA A 89 -7.37 -27.62 -24.74
CA ALA A 89 -8.49 -28.41 -24.27
C ALA A 89 -8.28 -29.92 -24.43
N ARG A 90 -7.77 -30.35 -25.60
CA ARG A 90 -7.45 -31.75 -25.87
C ARG A 90 -6.38 -32.30 -24.93
N ALA A 91 -5.38 -31.49 -24.61
CA ALA A 91 -4.27 -31.88 -23.73
C ALA A 91 -4.66 -31.92 -22.25
N ALA A 92 -5.69 -31.19 -21.84
CA ALA A 92 -6.20 -31.12 -20.47
C ALA A 92 -7.45 -31.99 -20.22
N HIS A 93 -8.08 -32.53 -21.27
CA HIS A 93 -9.30 -33.33 -21.16
C HIS A 93 -9.09 -34.59 -20.29
N ASN A 94 -9.92 -34.73 -19.24
CA ASN A 94 -9.82 -35.82 -18.26
C ASN A 94 -10.88 -36.93 -18.42
N GLY A 95 -11.75 -36.85 -19.43
CA GLY A 95 -12.73 -37.91 -19.75
C GLY A 95 -14.20 -37.55 -19.48
N ALA A 96 -14.50 -36.49 -18.71
CA ALA A 96 -15.88 -36.05 -18.46
C ALA A 96 -16.23 -34.71 -19.14
N GLY A 97 -15.57 -34.40 -20.26
CA GLY A 97 -15.82 -33.21 -21.05
C GLY A 97 -15.01 -31.99 -20.63
N VAL A 98 -15.29 -30.86 -21.28
CA VAL A 98 -14.52 -29.61 -21.19
C VAL A 98 -15.45 -28.41 -21.03
N LEU A 99 -15.15 -27.52 -20.10
CA LEU A 99 -15.75 -26.19 -20.04
C LEU A 99 -14.70 -25.14 -20.46
N LEU A 100 -15.01 -24.38 -21.50
CA LEU A 100 -14.20 -23.28 -22.00
C LEU A 100 -14.69 -21.94 -21.44
N MET A 101 -13.82 -21.15 -20.83
CA MET A 101 -14.18 -19.89 -20.18
C MET A 101 -13.22 -18.75 -20.53
N PHE A 102 -13.75 -17.54 -20.64
CA PHE A 102 -13.02 -16.33 -21.03
C PHE A 102 -13.86 -15.08 -20.71
N GLY A 103 -13.25 -13.89 -20.72
CA GLY A 103 -13.98 -12.63 -20.63
C GLY A 103 -14.69 -12.28 -21.94
N ASN A 104 -15.89 -11.72 -21.90
CA ASN A 104 -16.75 -11.52 -23.08
C ASN A 104 -16.22 -10.46 -24.07
N TYR A 105 -15.37 -10.89 -24.99
CA TYR A 105 -14.83 -10.12 -26.11
C TYR A 105 -15.08 -10.85 -27.43
N ALA A 106 -15.37 -10.10 -28.49
CA ALA A 106 -15.82 -10.67 -29.76
C ALA A 106 -14.86 -11.71 -30.37
N GLY A 107 -13.54 -11.47 -30.27
CA GLY A 107 -12.52 -12.41 -30.73
C GLY A 107 -12.54 -13.73 -29.96
N ASP A 108 -12.63 -13.65 -28.63
CA ASP A 108 -12.67 -14.81 -27.76
C ASP A 108 -13.98 -15.60 -27.96
N VAL A 109 -15.14 -14.92 -28.01
CA VAL A 109 -16.44 -15.54 -28.30
C VAL A 109 -16.39 -16.37 -29.57
N LEU A 110 -15.82 -15.82 -30.65
CA LEU A 110 -15.69 -16.51 -31.93
C LEU A 110 -14.77 -17.73 -31.84
N HIS A 111 -13.54 -17.56 -31.34
CA HIS A 111 -12.53 -18.61 -31.39
C HIS A 111 -12.78 -19.75 -30.39
N PHE A 112 -13.27 -19.44 -29.18
CA PHE A 112 -13.66 -20.48 -28.23
C PHE A 112 -14.93 -21.22 -28.68
N GLY A 113 -15.88 -20.53 -29.31
CA GLY A 113 -17.05 -21.16 -29.93
C GLY A 113 -16.65 -22.17 -31.02
N GLN A 114 -15.77 -21.77 -31.94
CA GLN A 114 -15.24 -22.66 -32.99
C GLN A 114 -14.48 -23.86 -32.42
N ALA A 115 -13.69 -23.66 -31.36
CA ALA A 115 -13.00 -24.76 -30.69
C ALA A 115 -13.99 -25.74 -30.03
N CYS A 116 -15.05 -25.22 -29.40
CA CYS A 116 -16.11 -26.03 -28.80
C CYS A 116 -16.84 -26.89 -29.83
N GLU A 117 -17.24 -26.30 -30.97
CA GLU A 117 -17.88 -27.05 -32.07
C GLU A 117 -17.00 -28.19 -32.58
N ARG A 118 -15.70 -27.91 -32.73
CA ARG A 118 -14.73 -28.93 -33.15
C ARG A 118 -14.57 -30.05 -32.12
N LEU A 119 -14.46 -29.74 -30.83
CA LEU A 119 -14.36 -30.74 -29.77
C LEU A 119 -15.60 -31.65 -29.76
N ARG A 120 -16.80 -31.06 -29.89
CA ARG A 120 -18.07 -31.79 -29.98
C ARG A 120 -18.11 -32.72 -31.21
N ALA A 121 -17.64 -32.25 -32.37
CA ALA A 121 -17.56 -33.05 -33.58
C ALA A 121 -16.63 -34.28 -33.44
N GLU A 122 -15.64 -34.21 -32.53
CA GLU A 122 -14.74 -35.32 -32.18
C GLU A 122 -15.25 -36.18 -31.01
N GLY A 123 -16.49 -35.95 -30.54
CA GLY A 123 -17.11 -36.73 -29.47
C GLY A 123 -16.70 -36.31 -28.05
N ILE A 124 -16.07 -35.14 -27.89
CA ILE A 124 -15.78 -34.57 -26.57
C ILE A 124 -16.91 -33.61 -26.20
N ALA A 125 -17.65 -33.94 -25.14
CA ALA A 125 -18.63 -33.02 -24.57
C ALA A 125 -17.92 -31.72 -24.18
N CYS A 126 -18.42 -30.60 -24.69
CA CYS A 126 -17.78 -29.30 -24.50
C CYS A 126 -18.86 -28.23 -24.34
N GLU A 127 -18.67 -27.29 -23.43
CA GLU A 127 -19.50 -26.11 -23.24
C GLU A 127 -18.64 -24.84 -23.17
N VAL A 128 -19.26 -23.69 -23.37
CA VAL A 128 -18.61 -22.37 -23.35
C VAL A 128 -19.35 -21.45 -22.38
N LEU A 129 -18.62 -20.67 -21.58
CA LEU A 129 -19.18 -19.56 -20.81
C LEU A 129 -18.28 -18.32 -20.90
N ALA A 130 -18.83 -17.24 -21.44
CA ALA A 130 -18.22 -15.91 -21.37
C ALA A 130 -18.60 -15.22 -20.05
N VAL A 131 -17.63 -14.62 -19.38
CA VAL A 131 -17.84 -13.82 -18.16
C VAL A 131 -18.24 -12.40 -18.54
N THR A 132 -19.20 -11.84 -17.79
CA THR A 132 -19.92 -10.61 -18.15
C THR A 132 -20.09 -9.68 -16.93
N ASP A 133 -19.04 -9.52 -16.14
CA ASP A 133 -19.08 -8.85 -14.83
C ASP A 133 -18.97 -7.32 -14.89
N ASP A 134 -18.43 -6.75 -15.98
CA ASP A 134 -18.16 -5.31 -16.08
C ASP A 134 -19.44 -4.48 -16.25
N ILE A 135 -19.86 -3.83 -15.16
CA ILE A 135 -21.09 -3.02 -15.12
C ILE A 135 -21.01 -1.74 -15.95
N SER A 136 -19.81 -1.36 -16.37
CA SER A 136 -19.60 -0.13 -17.12
C SER A 136 -19.86 -0.32 -18.62
N SER A 137 -19.68 -1.54 -19.12
CA SER A 137 -19.69 -1.82 -20.56
C SER A 137 -21.08 -1.97 -21.19
N ALA A 138 -22.09 -2.35 -20.41
CA ALA A 138 -23.48 -2.41 -20.85
C ALA A 138 -24.45 -2.32 -19.66
N GLY A 139 -25.68 -1.85 -19.93
CA GLY A 139 -26.73 -1.69 -18.91
C GLY A 139 -27.23 -3.01 -18.31
N LYS A 140 -28.05 -2.92 -17.26
CA LYS A 140 -28.62 -4.10 -16.56
C LYS A 140 -29.49 -4.99 -17.45
N ASP A 141 -30.13 -4.42 -18.46
CA ASP A 141 -31.02 -5.14 -19.37
C ASP A 141 -30.27 -5.88 -20.48
N GLU A 142 -28.94 -5.70 -20.57
CA GLU A 142 -28.09 -6.26 -21.63
C GLU A 142 -26.82 -6.90 -21.02
N LEU A 143 -26.99 -7.66 -19.93
CA LEU A 143 -25.88 -8.28 -19.18
C LEU A 143 -24.96 -9.10 -20.10
N GLU A 144 -25.53 -9.82 -21.07
CA GLU A 144 -24.81 -10.64 -22.03
C GLU A 144 -23.87 -9.86 -22.97
N LYS A 145 -24.01 -8.53 -23.02
CA LYS A 145 -23.11 -7.64 -23.78
C LYS A 145 -21.98 -7.07 -22.93
N ARG A 146 -22.01 -7.28 -21.61
CA ARG A 146 -20.96 -6.77 -20.73
C ARG A 146 -19.64 -7.50 -20.98
N ARG A 147 -18.53 -6.77 -20.90
CA ARG A 147 -17.17 -7.32 -20.92
C ARG A 147 -16.92 -8.21 -19.71
N GLY A 148 -15.99 -9.14 -19.84
CA GLY A 148 -15.43 -9.88 -18.71
C GLY A 148 -14.09 -9.28 -18.28
N VAL A 149 -13.94 -8.97 -17.00
CA VAL A 149 -12.75 -8.29 -16.44
C VAL A 149 -12.29 -9.01 -15.15
N ALA A 150 -11.95 -8.31 -14.07
CA ALA A 150 -11.40 -8.93 -12.85
C ALA A 150 -12.32 -9.98 -12.19
N GLY A 151 -13.63 -9.93 -12.41
CA GLY A 151 -14.58 -10.93 -11.95
C GLY A 151 -14.45 -12.28 -12.65
N ASP A 152 -13.67 -12.38 -13.73
CA ASP A 152 -13.19 -13.64 -14.30
C ASP A 152 -12.72 -14.60 -13.21
N LEU A 153 -11.91 -14.11 -12.25
CA LEU A 153 -11.39 -14.94 -11.18
C LEU A 153 -12.49 -15.58 -10.32
N CYS A 154 -13.55 -14.82 -9.97
CA CYS A 154 -14.69 -15.32 -9.20
C CYS A 154 -15.40 -16.46 -9.95
N VAL A 155 -15.70 -16.26 -11.23
CA VAL A 155 -16.47 -17.22 -12.04
C VAL A 155 -15.62 -18.46 -12.35
N PHE A 156 -14.34 -18.27 -12.70
CA PHE A 156 -13.40 -19.38 -12.91
C PHE A 156 -13.22 -20.20 -11.63
N LYS A 157 -13.12 -19.53 -10.48
CA LYS A 157 -13.00 -20.18 -9.17
C LYS A 157 -14.20 -21.07 -8.88
N ALA A 158 -15.42 -20.58 -9.11
CA ALA A 158 -16.63 -21.36 -8.92
C ALA A 158 -16.66 -22.61 -9.81
N ALA A 159 -16.39 -22.43 -11.11
CA ALA A 159 -16.37 -23.53 -12.08
C ALA A 159 -15.31 -24.59 -11.75
N CYS A 160 -14.08 -24.15 -11.47
CA CYS A 160 -12.97 -25.05 -11.20
C CYS A 160 -13.14 -25.79 -9.87
N ALA A 161 -13.59 -25.11 -8.82
CA ALA A 161 -13.88 -25.76 -7.54
C ALA A 161 -15.00 -26.80 -7.67
N ALA A 162 -16.03 -26.53 -8.48
CA ALA A 162 -17.08 -27.50 -8.77
C ALA A 162 -16.53 -28.72 -9.53
N ALA A 163 -15.68 -28.50 -10.53
CA ALA A 163 -15.03 -29.59 -11.26
C ALA A 163 -14.12 -30.45 -10.35
N GLU A 164 -13.39 -29.83 -9.43
CA GLU A 164 -12.55 -30.51 -8.43
C GLU A 164 -13.38 -31.29 -7.40
N ALA A 165 -14.59 -30.83 -7.09
CA ALA A 165 -15.56 -31.55 -6.27
C ALA A 165 -16.23 -32.74 -7.00
N GLY A 166 -15.91 -32.96 -8.28
CA GLY A 166 -16.39 -34.10 -9.07
C GLY A 166 -17.77 -33.90 -9.71
N HIS A 167 -18.26 -32.66 -9.77
CA HIS A 167 -19.50 -32.35 -10.50
C HIS A 167 -19.36 -32.65 -12.00
N ASP A 168 -20.46 -33.05 -12.62
CA ASP A 168 -20.52 -33.26 -14.08
C ASP A 168 -20.52 -31.93 -14.85
N LEU A 169 -20.32 -31.99 -16.18
CA LEU A 169 -20.19 -30.80 -17.03
C LEU A 169 -21.41 -29.87 -16.94
N SER A 170 -22.62 -30.42 -16.83
CA SER A 170 -23.83 -29.60 -16.74
C SER A 170 -23.90 -28.86 -15.41
N GLN A 171 -23.57 -29.54 -14.31
CA GLN A 171 -23.56 -28.94 -12.98
C GLN A 171 -22.47 -27.88 -12.84
N VAL A 172 -21.27 -28.15 -13.38
CA VAL A 172 -20.17 -27.18 -13.42
C VAL A 172 -20.57 -25.93 -14.21
N LEU A 173 -21.20 -26.09 -15.38
CA LEU A 173 -21.71 -24.97 -16.18
C LEU A 173 -22.77 -24.16 -15.41
N GLN A 174 -23.73 -24.83 -14.76
CA GLN A 174 -24.77 -24.15 -13.97
C GLN A 174 -24.19 -23.32 -12.83
N LEU A 175 -23.24 -23.87 -12.06
CA LEU A 175 -22.59 -23.16 -10.96
C LEU A 175 -21.74 -21.98 -11.47
N ALA A 176 -21.09 -22.13 -12.62
CA ALA A 176 -20.36 -21.05 -13.27
C ALA A 176 -21.30 -19.92 -13.75
N GLN A 177 -22.43 -20.27 -14.37
CA GLN A 177 -23.45 -19.30 -14.77
C GLN A 177 -24.04 -18.56 -13.57
N HIS A 178 -24.29 -19.28 -12.48
CA HIS A 178 -24.77 -18.72 -11.22
C HIS A 178 -23.79 -17.70 -10.63
N ALA A 179 -22.50 -18.05 -10.57
CA ALA A 179 -21.44 -17.14 -10.15
C ALA A 179 -21.37 -15.90 -11.06
N ASN A 180 -21.46 -16.09 -12.38
CA ASN A 180 -21.42 -14.99 -13.35
C ASN A 180 -22.60 -14.01 -13.18
N GLN A 181 -23.82 -14.53 -12.98
CA GLN A 181 -25.01 -13.72 -12.74
C GLN A 181 -24.91 -12.88 -11.46
N ARG A 182 -24.12 -13.33 -10.47
CA ARG A 182 -23.90 -12.67 -9.18
C ARG A 182 -22.56 -11.95 -9.04
N THR A 183 -21.79 -11.81 -10.11
CA THR A 183 -20.50 -11.08 -10.07
C THR A 183 -20.63 -9.73 -10.77
N ARG A 184 -20.15 -8.66 -10.13
CA ARG A 184 -20.16 -7.29 -10.66
C ARG A 184 -18.81 -6.65 -10.42
N THR A 185 -18.30 -5.96 -11.45
CA THR A 185 -17.02 -5.27 -11.39
C THR A 185 -17.12 -3.88 -11.96
N PHE A 186 -16.43 -2.93 -11.32
CA PHE A 186 -16.23 -1.58 -11.82
C PHE A 186 -14.75 -1.22 -11.76
N GLY A 187 -14.22 -0.66 -12.85
CA GLY A 187 -12.80 -0.32 -12.99
C GLY A 187 -12.56 1.16 -13.33
N VAL A 188 -11.40 1.65 -12.94
CA VAL A 188 -10.89 3.00 -13.25
C VAL A 188 -9.42 2.93 -13.67
N ALA A 189 -8.97 3.95 -14.42
CA ALA A 189 -7.57 4.11 -14.80
C ALA A 189 -7.08 5.56 -14.61
N PHE A 190 -5.82 5.69 -14.21
CA PHE A 190 -5.08 6.94 -14.05
C PHE A 190 -4.08 7.17 -15.19
N SER A 191 -3.73 6.11 -15.93
CA SER A 191 -2.95 6.19 -17.17
C SER A 191 -3.16 4.94 -18.01
N GLY A 192 -2.92 5.03 -19.32
CA GLY A 192 -3.00 3.87 -20.21
C GLY A 192 -1.79 2.95 -20.15
N CYS A 193 -2.00 1.74 -20.67
CA CYS A 193 -0.94 0.74 -20.83
C CYS A 193 -0.12 0.96 -22.11
N SER A 194 1.11 0.46 -22.11
CA SER A 194 1.98 0.43 -23.29
C SER A 194 2.26 -1.01 -23.69
N LEU A 195 2.16 -1.31 -24.98
CA LEU A 195 2.64 -2.59 -25.51
C LEU A 195 4.19 -2.61 -25.56
N PRO A 196 4.83 -3.79 -25.49
CA PRO A 196 6.27 -3.92 -25.74
C PRO A 196 6.69 -3.25 -27.05
N GLY A 197 7.72 -2.40 -27.01
CA GLY A 197 8.21 -1.64 -28.16
C GLY A 197 7.39 -0.41 -28.56
N ALA A 198 6.24 -0.13 -27.93
CA ALA A 198 5.47 1.08 -28.20
C ALA A 198 6.17 2.33 -27.64
N SER A 199 6.18 3.41 -28.42
CA SER A 199 6.76 4.70 -28.00
C SER A 199 5.87 5.51 -27.07
N HIS A 200 4.56 5.22 -27.05
CA HIS A 200 3.54 5.89 -26.26
C HIS A 200 2.49 4.86 -25.76
N PRO A 201 1.72 5.19 -24.71
CA PRO A 201 0.57 4.39 -24.28
C PRO A 201 -0.50 4.22 -25.38
N LEU A 202 -1.34 3.19 -25.27
CA LEU A 202 -2.46 2.96 -26.19
C LEU A 202 -3.54 4.06 -26.11
N PHE A 203 -3.66 4.68 -24.93
CA PHE A 203 -4.45 5.88 -24.68
C PHE A 203 -3.83 6.63 -23.50
N GLU A 204 -4.13 7.91 -23.36
CA GLU A 204 -3.64 8.74 -22.26
C GLU A 204 -4.80 9.21 -21.39
N VAL A 205 -4.51 9.43 -20.10
CA VAL A 205 -5.39 10.11 -19.16
C VAL A 205 -4.63 11.36 -18.74
N GLU A 206 -5.28 12.52 -18.83
CA GLU A 206 -4.66 13.79 -18.46
C GLU A 206 -4.18 13.76 -16.99
N LYS A 207 -3.03 14.37 -16.70
CA LYS A 207 -2.48 14.42 -15.35
C LYS A 207 -3.49 15.07 -14.39
N GLY A 208 -3.81 14.37 -13.30
CA GLY A 208 -4.81 14.83 -12.33
C GLY A 208 -6.25 14.46 -12.71
N ARG A 209 -6.46 13.65 -13.76
CA ARG A 209 -7.74 13.03 -14.10
C ARG A 209 -7.73 11.53 -13.82
N MET A 210 -8.93 10.96 -13.85
CA MET A 210 -9.20 9.53 -13.77
C MET A 210 -10.26 9.17 -14.81
N ALA A 211 -10.02 8.09 -15.57
CA ALA A 211 -10.98 7.52 -16.52
C ALA A 211 -11.83 6.43 -15.85
N LEU A 212 -13.14 6.48 -16.04
CA LEU A 212 -14.13 5.55 -15.49
C LEU A 212 -14.52 4.49 -16.52
N GLY A 213 -14.71 3.24 -16.05
CA GLY A 213 -15.26 2.16 -16.86
C GLY A 213 -14.32 1.66 -17.96
N LEU A 214 -13.02 1.67 -17.68
CA LEU A 214 -12.02 1.28 -18.65
C LEU A 214 -11.92 -0.26 -18.77
N GLY A 215 -11.72 -0.75 -19.99
CA GLY A 215 -11.49 -2.17 -20.24
C GLY A 215 -10.04 -2.58 -20.01
N ILE A 216 -9.76 -3.89 -20.07
CA ILE A 216 -8.41 -4.43 -19.82
C ILE A 216 -7.49 -4.37 -21.04
N HIS A 217 -7.97 -3.97 -22.22
CA HIS A 217 -7.16 -3.89 -23.45
C HIS A 217 -6.81 -2.45 -23.85
N GLY A 218 -7.04 -1.48 -22.96
CA GLY A 218 -6.81 -0.07 -23.22
C GLY A 218 -7.89 0.58 -24.09
N GLU A 219 -9.11 0.04 -24.07
CA GLU A 219 -10.28 0.71 -24.65
C GLU A 219 -10.54 2.05 -23.92
N PRO A 220 -10.97 3.11 -24.61
CA PRO A 220 -11.27 4.38 -23.96
C PRO A 220 -12.36 4.22 -22.90
N GLY A 221 -12.22 4.97 -21.80
CA GLY A 221 -13.22 5.01 -20.74
C GLY A 221 -14.51 5.70 -21.19
N ILE A 222 -15.55 5.52 -20.40
CA ILE A 222 -16.89 6.10 -20.68
C ILE A 222 -16.89 7.60 -20.38
N LYS A 223 -16.10 8.00 -19.37
CA LYS A 223 -16.04 9.37 -18.86
C LYS A 223 -14.72 9.60 -18.12
N GLU A 224 -14.19 10.80 -18.20
CA GLU A 224 -13.11 11.28 -17.34
C GLU A 224 -13.65 12.22 -16.24
N THR A 225 -13.06 12.12 -15.05
CA THR A 225 -13.33 13.00 -13.90
C THR A 225 -12.02 13.48 -13.30
N ASP A 226 -12.08 14.48 -12.42
CA ASP A 226 -10.93 14.86 -11.61
C ASP A 226 -10.49 13.71 -10.72
N MET A 227 -9.19 13.64 -10.43
CA MET A 227 -8.60 12.61 -9.60
C MET A 227 -9.13 12.72 -8.16
N PRO A 228 -9.84 11.70 -7.65
CA PRO A 228 -10.33 11.70 -6.29
C PRO A 228 -9.20 11.31 -5.30
N SER A 229 -9.45 11.55 -4.02
CA SER A 229 -8.74 10.87 -2.95
C SER A 229 -9.02 9.36 -2.95
N ALA A 230 -8.19 8.57 -2.25
CA ALA A 230 -8.40 7.13 -2.13
C ALA A 230 -9.75 6.78 -1.46
N ASP A 231 -10.21 7.60 -0.52
CA ASP A 231 -11.49 7.38 0.17
C ASP A 231 -12.68 7.65 -0.76
N GLU A 232 -12.63 8.74 -1.52
CA GLU A 232 -13.64 9.06 -2.53
C GLU A 232 -13.67 8.02 -3.66
N LEU A 233 -12.51 7.47 -4.05
CA LEU A 233 -12.47 6.36 -5.00
C LEU A 233 -13.17 5.10 -4.46
N ALA A 234 -12.92 4.76 -3.19
CA ALA A 234 -13.60 3.65 -2.53
C ALA A 234 -15.12 3.86 -2.47
N GLU A 235 -15.57 5.09 -2.21
CA GLU A 235 -16.99 5.47 -2.25
C GLU A 235 -17.59 5.28 -3.64
N ILE A 236 -16.91 5.76 -4.69
CA ILE A 236 -17.34 5.54 -6.08
C ILE A 236 -17.47 4.04 -6.39
N PHE A 237 -16.48 3.23 -6.01
CA PHE A 237 -16.52 1.79 -6.24
C PHE A 237 -17.71 1.12 -5.55
N VAL A 238 -17.88 1.35 -4.25
CA VAL A 238 -18.92 0.69 -3.45
C VAL A 238 -20.30 1.16 -3.89
N GLU A 239 -20.51 2.47 -4.08
CA GLU A 239 -21.79 3.01 -4.53
C GLU A 239 -22.23 2.40 -5.86
N ARG A 240 -21.32 2.33 -6.85
CA ARG A 240 -21.62 1.77 -8.17
C ARG A 240 -22.04 0.30 -8.10
N LEU A 241 -21.33 -0.50 -7.29
CA LEU A 241 -21.61 -1.93 -7.18
C LEU A 241 -22.87 -2.22 -6.35
N LEU A 242 -23.14 -1.44 -5.29
CA LEU A 242 -24.39 -1.55 -4.52
C LEU A 242 -25.62 -1.14 -5.33
N ASN A 243 -25.47 -0.21 -6.28
CA ASN A 243 -26.53 0.14 -7.22
C ASN A 243 -26.74 -0.93 -8.31
N GLU A 244 -25.91 -1.97 -8.38
CA GLU A 244 -25.92 -3.03 -9.40
C GLU A 244 -26.22 -4.42 -8.83
N LEU A 245 -27.08 -4.51 -7.80
CA LEU A 245 -27.48 -5.77 -7.18
C LEU A 245 -27.94 -6.84 -8.20
N PRO A 246 -27.57 -8.12 -8.02
CA PRO A 246 -28.15 -9.24 -8.76
C PRO A 246 -29.67 -9.29 -8.63
N ALA A 247 -30.34 -9.77 -9.67
CA ALA A 247 -31.81 -9.72 -9.76
C ALA A 247 -32.54 -10.48 -8.63
N ASP A 248 -31.89 -11.49 -8.05
CA ASP A 248 -32.41 -12.32 -6.96
C ASP A 248 -32.05 -11.77 -5.57
N ILE A 249 -31.35 -10.64 -5.48
CA ILE A 249 -30.95 -9.99 -4.23
C ILE A 249 -31.71 -8.66 -4.11
N PRO A 250 -32.80 -8.61 -3.32
CA PRO A 250 -33.63 -7.42 -3.23
C PRO A 250 -32.98 -6.28 -2.45
N GLN A 251 -32.04 -6.61 -1.55
CA GLN A 251 -31.31 -5.64 -0.73
C GLN A 251 -29.93 -6.16 -0.35
N ALA A 252 -28.99 -5.24 -0.15
CA ALA A 252 -27.62 -5.57 0.24
C ALA A 252 -27.50 -6.03 1.70
N GLU A 253 -28.32 -5.48 2.59
CA GLU A 253 -28.21 -5.70 4.04
C GLU A 253 -28.24 -7.19 4.42
N GLY A 254 -27.26 -7.63 5.22
CA GLY A 254 -27.13 -8.99 5.74
C GLY A 254 -26.61 -10.01 4.72
N GLN A 255 -26.24 -9.58 3.51
CA GLN A 255 -25.66 -10.47 2.49
C GLN A 255 -24.17 -10.73 2.74
N ARG A 256 -23.69 -11.85 2.19
CA ARG A 256 -22.28 -12.21 2.16
C ARG A 256 -21.69 -11.89 0.80
N VAL A 257 -20.48 -11.35 0.77
CA VAL A 257 -19.78 -11.01 -0.48
C VAL A 257 -18.33 -11.48 -0.46
N ALA A 258 -17.89 -12.09 -1.56
CA ALA A 258 -16.48 -12.18 -1.89
C ALA A 258 -16.06 -10.88 -2.56
N VAL A 259 -14.91 -10.33 -2.16
CA VAL A 259 -14.41 -9.03 -2.62
C VAL A 259 -13.06 -9.20 -3.28
N ILE A 260 -12.89 -8.63 -4.47
CA ILE A 260 -11.57 -8.50 -5.11
C ILE A 260 -11.30 -7.01 -5.37
N LEU A 261 -10.25 -6.46 -4.77
CA LEU A 261 -9.68 -5.19 -5.19
C LEU A 261 -8.45 -5.48 -6.05
N ASN A 262 -8.62 -5.31 -7.36
CA ASN A 262 -7.65 -5.66 -8.39
C ASN A 262 -6.87 -4.44 -8.87
N GLY A 263 -5.53 -4.48 -8.83
CA GLY A 263 -4.66 -3.54 -9.51
C GLY A 263 -4.52 -3.88 -10.99
N LEU A 264 -4.49 -2.86 -11.85
CA LEU A 264 -4.35 -3.02 -13.30
C LEU A 264 -2.88 -3.00 -13.79
N GLY A 265 -1.92 -2.84 -12.88
CA GLY A 265 -0.49 -3.12 -13.14
C GLY A 265 0.55 -2.21 -12.48
N SER A 266 0.32 -0.89 -12.40
CA SER A 266 1.33 0.02 -11.81
C SER A 266 0.91 0.71 -10.50
N VAL A 267 -0.35 0.59 -10.09
CA VAL A 267 -0.80 0.97 -8.74
C VAL A 267 -0.24 -0.04 -7.74
N LYS A 268 0.45 0.46 -6.70
CA LYS A 268 1.15 -0.38 -5.73
C LYS A 268 0.22 -0.93 -4.66
N TYR A 269 0.65 -2.00 -4.01
CA TYR A 269 -0.14 -2.73 -3.02
C TYR A 269 -0.47 -1.82 -1.82
N GLU A 270 0.46 -0.96 -1.42
CA GLU A 270 0.24 0.05 -0.38
C GLU A 270 -0.93 0.97 -0.73
N GLU A 271 -1.02 1.42 -1.99
CA GLU A 271 -2.14 2.25 -2.47
C GLU A 271 -3.46 1.46 -2.49
N LEU A 272 -3.42 0.20 -2.94
CA LEU A 272 -4.59 -0.69 -2.89
C LEU A 272 -5.07 -0.90 -1.46
N PHE A 273 -4.19 -1.05 -0.48
CA PHE A 273 -4.58 -1.19 0.93
C PHE A 273 -5.20 0.09 1.51
N VAL A 274 -4.73 1.27 1.09
CA VAL A 274 -5.36 2.54 1.48
C VAL A 274 -6.80 2.61 0.94
N VAL A 275 -7.03 2.23 -0.31
CA VAL A 275 -8.39 2.16 -0.89
C VAL A 275 -9.23 1.08 -0.19
N TYR A 276 -8.66 -0.12 0.00
CA TYR A 276 -9.37 -1.25 0.59
C TYR A 276 -9.81 -0.98 2.03
N ARG A 277 -9.02 -0.26 2.83
CA ARG A 277 -9.42 0.19 4.18
C ARG A 277 -10.78 0.86 4.14
N ARG A 278 -10.99 1.79 3.22
CA ARG A 278 -12.26 2.51 3.10
C ARG A 278 -13.36 1.65 2.49
N VAL A 279 -13.05 0.81 1.50
CA VAL A 279 -14.00 -0.20 0.97
C VAL A 279 -14.53 -1.08 2.10
N ALA A 280 -13.67 -1.62 2.96
CA ALA A 280 -14.05 -2.47 4.08
C ALA A 280 -15.00 -1.76 5.05
N GLN A 281 -14.68 -0.51 5.44
CA GLN A 281 -15.55 0.32 6.29
C GLN A 281 -16.92 0.57 5.67
N LEU A 282 -16.98 0.85 4.37
CA LEU A 282 -18.22 1.10 3.65
C LEU A 282 -19.09 -0.16 3.52
N LEU A 283 -18.48 -1.32 3.26
CA LEU A 283 -19.19 -2.60 3.20
C LEU A 283 -19.71 -3.00 4.59
N GLU A 284 -18.93 -2.79 5.66
CA GLU A 284 -19.37 -3.00 7.04
C GLU A 284 -20.53 -2.07 7.41
N ALA A 285 -20.46 -0.78 7.05
CA ALA A 285 -21.54 0.18 7.26
C ALA A 285 -22.81 -0.18 6.48
N ALA A 286 -22.68 -0.86 5.33
CA ALA A 286 -23.79 -1.43 4.57
C ALA A 286 -24.30 -2.77 5.12
N ASN A 287 -23.77 -3.23 6.27
CA ASN A 287 -24.08 -4.51 6.92
C ASN A 287 -23.85 -5.71 5.99
N LEU A 288 -22.78 -5.66 5.20
CA LEU A 288 -22.30 -6.78 4.38
C LEU A 288 -21.23 -7.57 5.11
N GLN A 289 -21.33 -8.90 5.05
CA GLN A 289 -20.29 -9.78 5.55
C GLN A 289 -19.28 -10.08 4.44
N VAL A 290 -18.08 -9.52 4.56
CA VAL A 290 -16.98 -9.79 3.62
C VAL A 290 -16.37 -11.16 3.92
N VAL A 291 -16.29 -12.02 2.90
CA VAL A 291 -15.77 -13.39 3.00
C VAL A 291 -14.46 -13.53 2.21
N GLU A 292 -13.35 -13.71 2.93
CA GLU A 292 -12.00 -13.97 2.38
C GLU A 292 -11.64 -13.05 1.20
N PRO A 293 -11.51 -11.73 1.45
CA PRO A 293 -11.25 -10.73 0.43
C PRO A 293 -9.85 -10.88 -0.15
N ASP A 294 -9.71 -10.62 -1.44
CA ASP A 294 -8.43 -10.66 -2.16
C ASP A 294 -8.06 -9.25 -2.65
N VAL A 295 -6.85 -8.79 -2.30
CA VAL A 295 -6.32 -7.47 -2.71
C VAL A 295 -4.97 -7.68 -3.39
N GLY A 296 -4.83 -7.27 -4.65
CA GLY A 296 -3.62 -7.50 -5.42
C GLY A 296 -3.85 -7.41 -6.92
N GLU A 297 -3.01 -8.07 -7.71
CA GLU A 297 -3.08 -8.08 -9.18
C GLU A 297 -3.54 -9.46 -9.67
N PHE A 298 -4.74 -9.53 -10.26
CA PHE A 298 -5.36 -10.78 -10.69
C PHE A 298 -5.68 -10.78 -12.18
N VAL A 299 -6.15 -9.65 -12.71
CA VAL A 299 -6.37 -9.39 -14.14
C VAL A 299 -5.80 -8.01 -14.44
N THR A 300 -4.59 -7.97 -14.98
CA THR A 300 -3.87 -6.71 -15.23
C THR A 300 -4.08 -6.20 -16.65
N SER A 301 -3.52 -5.04 -16.97
CA SER A 301 -3.35 -4.53 -18.32
C SER A 301 -1.94 -3.96 -18.45
N PHE A 302 -0.93 -4.82 -18.55
CA PHE A 302 0.49 -4.44 -18.51
C PHE A 302 0.81 -3.44 -17.38
N ASN A 303 1.23 -2.23 -17.72
CA ASN A 303 1.66 -1.19 -16.79
C ASN A 303 0.56 -0.14 -16.54
N MET A 304 -0.69 -0.42 -16.89
CA MET A 304 -1.80 0.50 -16.66
C MET A 304 -1.84 0.90 -15.18
N ALA A 305 -1.85 2.20 -14.91
CA ALA A 305 -2.17 2.67 -13.57
C ALA A 305 -3.69 2.66 -13.44
N GLY A 306 -4.23 1.81 -12.58
CA GLY A 306 -5.66 1.73 -12.37
C GLY A 306 -6.02 0.63 -11.38
N ALA A 307 -7.28 0.59 -11.00
CA ALA A 307 -7.83 -0.39 -10.06
C ALA A 307 -9.27 -0.75 -10.44
N SER A 308 -9.72 -1.93 -10.04
CA SER A 308 -11.12 -2.33 -10.12
C SER A 308 -11.59 -3.03 -8.84
N LEU A 309 -12.84 -2.79 -8.46
CA LEU A 309 -13.50 -3.49 -7.37
C LEU A 309 -14.51 -4.48 -7.96
N THR A 310 -14.44 -5.72 -7.50
CA THR A 310 -15.37 -6.80 -7.81
C THR A 310 -16.11 -7.23 -6.56
N LEU A 311 -17.42 -7.41 -6.66
CA LEU A 311 -18.25 -8.11 -5.66
C LEU A 311 -18.88 -9.34 -6.31
N MET A 312 -18.65 -10.51 -5.72
CA MET A 312 -19.47 -11.71 -5.97
C MET A 312 -20.39 -11.94 -4.78
N TRP A 313 -21.70 -11.89 -5.02
CA TRP A 313 -22.71 -12.09 -4.00
C TRP A 313 -22.88 -13.57 -3.69
N LEU A 314 -22.67 -13.94 -2.43
CA LEU A 314 -22.54 -15.34 -2.01
C LEU A 314 -23.83 -15.89 -1.42
N ASP A 315 -24.24 -17.05 -1.93
CA ASP A 315 -25.03 -18.02 -1.17
C ASP A 315 -24.11 -19.11 -0.59
N ASP A 316 -24.69 -20.12 0.05
CA ASP A 316 -23.92 -21.20 0.67
C ASP A 316 -23.10 -22.01 -0.33
N GLN A 317 -23.58 -22.16 -1.57
CA GLN A 317 -22.88 -22.90 -2.62
C GLN A 317 -21.68 -22.10 -3.12
N LEU A 318 -21.88 -20.83 -3.47
CA LEU A 318 -20.81 -19.96 -3.95
C LEU A 318 -19.78 -19.68 -2.86
N GLU A 319 -20.19 -19.54 -1.59
CA GLU A 319 -19.24 -19.39 -0.48
C GLU A 319 -18.36 -20.64 -0.33
N THR A 320 -18.95 -21.84 -0.40
CA THR A 320 -18.19 -23.10 -0.36
C THR A 320 -17.17 -23.18 -1.49
N LEU A 321 -17.58 -22.83 -2.72
CA LEU A 321 -16.70 -22.85 -3.89
C LEU A 321 -15.63 -21.76 -3.83
N TRP A 322 -15.96 -20.58 -3.30
CA TRP A 322 -15.01 -19.48 -3.10
C TRP A 322 -13.89 -19.88 -2.15
N ARG A 323 -14.24 -20.45 -0.99
CA ARG A 323 -13.29 -20.91 0.05
C ARG A 323 -12.49 -22.15 -0.33
N ALA A 324 -12.89 -22.88 -1.38
CA ALA A 324 -12.23 -24.13 -1.75
C ALA A 324 -10.72 -23.92 -2.01
N PRO A 325 -9.82 -24.82 -1.56
CA PRO A 325 -8.39 -24.63 -1.70
C PRO A 325 -7.90 -24.55 -3.15
N THR A 326 -6.89 -23.73 -3.41
CA THR A 326 -6.24 -23.60 -4.72
C THR A 326 -4.73 -23.43 -4.58
N ASN A 327 -3.98 -23.99 -5.53
CA ASN A 327 -2.54 -23.81 -5.62
C ASN A 327 -2.11 -23.66 -7.09
N THR A 328 -1.97 -22.42 -7.51
CA THR A 328 -1.46 -22.06 -8.84
C THR A 328 -0.16 -21.24 -8.69
N PRO A 329 0.54 -20.93 -9.79
CA PRO A 329 1.70 -20.04 -9.78
C PRO A 329 1.43 -18.68 -9.11
N ALA A 330 0.27 -18.10 -9.37
CA ALA A 330 -0.03 -16.70 -9.02
C ALA A 330 -1.26 -16.51 -8.11
N TYR A 331 -2.00 -17.58 -7.78
CA TYR A 331 -3.13 -17.53 -6.86
C TYR A 331 -3.15 -18.76 -5.96
N ARG A 332 -3.24 -18.52 -4.65
CA ARG A 332 -3.33 -19.57 -3.63
C ARG A 332 -4.40 -19.18 -2.64
N LYS A 333 -5.27 -20.13 -2.31
CA LYS A 333 -6.34 -19.95 -1.34
C LYS A 333 -6.50 -21.20 -0.50
N GLY A 334 -6.97 -21.02 0.74
CA GLY A 334 -7.07 -22.07 1.74
C GLY A 334 -5.79 -22.22 2.57
N SER A 335 -5.92 -22.89 3.71
CA SER A 335 -4.81 -23.17 4.61
C SER A 335 -4.53 -24.68 4.66
N VAL A 336 -3.28 -25.04 4.94
CA VAL A 336 -2.90 -26.42 5.26
C VAL A 336 -3.52 -26.85 6.62
N LEU A 337 -3.74 -25.90 7.53
CA LEU A 337 -4.36 -26.09 8.84
C LEU A 337 -5.47 -25.05 9.06
N VAL A 338 -6.68 -25.50 9.38
CA VAL A 338 -7.78 -24.56 9.71
C VAL A 338 -7.46 -23.91 11.06
N ALA A 339 -7.32 -22.59 11.07
CA ALA A 339 -7.13 -21.79 12.29
C ALA A 339 -8.43 -21.08 12.65
N GLU A 340 -8.82 -21.14 13.91
CA GLU A 340 -9.97 -20.38 14.41
C GLU A 340 -9.60 -18.89 14.51
N PRO A 341 -10.46 -17.97 14.02
CA PRO A 341 -10.21 -16.55 14.14
C PRO A 341 -10.35 -16.09 15.59
N LEU A 342 -9.47 -15.17 16.02
CA LEU A 342 -9.59 -14.51 17.32
C LEU A 342 -10.93 -13.76 17.44
N SER A 343 -11.54 -13.82 18.62
CA SER A 343 -12.72 -13.03 18.95
C SER A 343 -12.40 -11.53 18.94
N ALA A 344 -13.41 -10.67 18.83
CA ALA A 344 -13.22 -9.23 18.84
C ALA A 344 -12.55 -8.73 20.15
N ALA A 345 -12.86 -9.36 21.28
CA ALA A 345 -12.27 -9.01 22.58
C ALA A 345 -10.78 -9.36 22.66
N GLU A 346 -10.36 -10.47 22.06
CA GLU A 346 -8.95 -10.90 22.02
C GLU A 346 -8.08 -10.03 21.11
N ARG A 347 -8.69 -9.22 20.23
CA ARG A 347 -7.97 -8.30 19.35
C ARG A 347 -7.63 -6.96 20.01
N VAL A 348 -8.18 -6.66 21.20
CA VAL A 348 -7.98 -5.37 21.87
C VAL A 348 -6.83 -5.47 22.87
N GLU A 349 -5.72 -4.80 22.60
CA GLU A 349 -4.57 -4.68 23.51
C GLU A 349 -4.65 -3.37 24.29
N SER A 350 -4.60 -3.41 25.63
CA SER A 350 -4.67 -2.21 26.49
C SER A 350 -3.28 -1.60 26.69
N THR A 351 -3.12 -0.31 26.37
CA THR A 351 -1.84 0.42 26.43
C THR A 351 -1.81 1.57 27.46
N GLU A 352 -2.76 1.61 28.42
CA GLU A 352 -2.81 2.70 29.41
C GLU A 352 -1.63 2.66 30.39
N GLU A 353 -0.82 3.73 30.39
CA GLU A 353 0.36 3.88 31.24
C GLU A 353 0.14 4.90 32.37
N ALA A 354 0.61 4.59 33.58
CA ALA A 354 0.49 5.45 34.76
C ALA A 354 1.48 6.64 34.73
N LEU A 355 1.05 7.77 35.29
CA LEU A 355 1.90 8.98 35.43
C LEU A 355 2.50 9.09 36.84
N PRO A 356 3.79 9.46 36.95
CA PRO A 356 4.39 9.81 38.24
C PRO A 356 3.74 11.03 38.89
N ALA A 357 3.82 11.12 40.23
CA ALA A 357 3.38 12.29 40.97
C ALA A 357 4.28 13.50 40.72
N ALA A 358 3.69 14.68 40.49
CA ALA A 358 4.39 15.93 40.20
C ALA A 358 3.98 17.07 41.15
N THR A 359 4.89 18.01 41.40
CA THR A 359 4.59 19.23 42.17
C THR A 359 3.89 20.29 41.32
N ALA A 360 3.17 21.21 41.95
CA ALA A 360 2.48 22.30 41.24
C ALA A 360 3.44 23.19 40.42
N GLU A 361 4.65 23.43 40.95
CA GLU A 361 5.70 24.18 40.24
C GLU A 361 6.17 23.46 38.97
N SER A 362 6.33 22.13 39.04
CA SER A 362 6.72 21.34 37.88
C SER A 362 5.59 21.19 36.86
N GLN A 363 4.33 21.14 37.31
CA GLN A 363 3.16 21.18 36.44
C GLN A 363 3.04 22.52 35.70
N GLU A 364 3.39 23.64 36.34
CA GLU A 364 3.45 24.94 35.66
C GLU A 364 4.59 24.98 34.64
N SER A 365 5.75 24.40 34.99
CA SER A 365 6.86 24.22 34.05
C SER A 365 6.47 23.33 32.87
N ALA A 366 5.64 22.30 33.07
CA ALA A 366 5.12 21.43 32.02
C ALA A 366 4.28 22.21 31.00
N LYS A 367 3.46 23.18 31.44
CA LYS A 367 2.70 24.05 30.51
C LYS A 367 3.63 24.88 29.62
N ARG A 368 4.72 25.42 30.18
CA ARG A 368 5.73 26.16 29.42
C ARG A 368 6.44 25.25 28.41
N VAL A 369 6.78 24.02 28.80
CA VAL A 369 7.35 23.03 27.88
C VAL A 369 6.38 22.66 26.76
N LEU A 370 5.10 22.49 27.06
CA LEU A 370 4.08 22.22 26.05
C LEU A 370 4.02 23.36 25.02
N GLN A 371 4.03 24.62 25.46
CA GLN A 371 4.07 25.77 24.55
C GLN A 371 5.32 25.77 23.66
N LEU A 372 6.49 25.43 24.22
CA LEU A 372 7.73 25.26 23.43
C LEU A 372 7.56 24.17 22.35
N LEU A 373 7.00 23.01 22.69
CA LEU A 373 6.76 21.93 21.74
C LEU A 373 5.76 22.34 20.64
N GLU A 374 4.71 23.09 20.98
CA GLU A 374 3.72 23.60 20.03
C GLU A 374 4.36 24.57 19.01
N SER A 375 5.17 25.52 19.46
CA SER A 375 5.86 26.43 18.55
C SER A 375 6.93 25.74 17.70
N VAL A 376 7.61 24.72 18.27
CA VAL A 376 8.52 23.87 17.49
C VAL A 376 7.75 23.11 16.41
N ALA A 377 6.54 22.63 16.70
CA ALA A 377 5.68 21.98 15.72
C ALA A 377 5.36 22.91 14.55
N GLU A 378 4.92 24.14 14.86
CA GLU A 378 4.62 25.15 13.83
C GLU A 378 5.85 25.49 12.97
N THR A 379 7.04 25.57 13.57
CA THR A 379 8.29 25.83 12.82
C THR A 379 8.63 24.66 11.90
N LEU A 380 8.52 23.42 12.37
CA LEU A 380 8.86 22.23 11.58
C LEU A 380 7.85 21.99 10.45
N GLN A 381 6.56 22.17 10.70
CA GLN A 381 5.52 22.09 9.66
C GLN A 381 5.78 23.09 8.53
N ARG A 382 6.09 24.35 8.87
CA ARG A 382 6.42 25.39 7.89
C ARG A 382 7.67 25.08 7.06
N ASN A 383 8.56 24.23 7.57
CA ASN A 383 9.83 23.88 6.94
C ASN A 383 9.87 22.43 6.40
N ALA A 384 8.78 21.66 6.49
CA ALA A 384 8.80 20.23 6.18
C ALA A 384 9.22 19.96 4.73
N GLU A 385 8.61 20.67 3.77
CA GLU A 385 8.98 20.58 2.35
C GLU A 385 10.45 20.93 2.13
N ARG A 386 10.90 22.08 2.65
CA ARG A 386 12.30 22.54 2.55
C ARG A 386 13.29 21.52 3.12
N LEU A 387 12.96 20.89 4.25
CA LEU A 387 13.80 19.88 4.88
C LEU A 387 13.85 18.59 4.04
N GLY A 388 12.73 18.21 3.42
CA GLY A 388 12.69 17.11 2.44
C GLY A 388 13.53 17.41 1.20
N ASP A 389 13.47 18.63 0.67
CA ASP A 389 14.26 19.05 -0.50
C ASP A 389 15.77 19.01 -0.21
N ILE A 390 16.20 19.48 0.97
CA ILE A 390 17.60 19.41 1.40
C ILE A 390 18.06 17.95 1.48
N ASP A 391 17.24 17.08 2.09
CA ASP A 391 17.56 15.67 2.27
C ASP A 391 17.59 14.92 0.93
N ALA A 392 16.69 15.22 -0.02
CA ALA A 392 16.61 14.57 -1.33
C ALA A 392 17.87 14.77 -2.21
N VAL A 393 18.73 15.75 -1.91
CA VAL A 393 19.98 15.98 -2.66
C VAL A 393 20.94 14.78 -2.56
N ALA A 394 20.97 14.11 -1.40
CA ALA A 394 21.88 12.99 -1.15
C ALA A 394 21.26 11.82 -0.36
N GLY A 395 20.17 12.05 0.36
CA GLY A 395 19.35 11.08 1.07
C GLY A 395 18.12 10.65 0.27
N ASP A 396 17.04 10.33 0.97
CA ASP A 396 15.78 9.81 0.43
C ASP A 396 14.63 10.82 0.46
N GLY A 397 14.85 12.02 1.02
CA GLY A 397 13.91 13.14 0.95
C GLY A 397 12.78 13.07 1.97
N ASP A 398 12.87 12.18 2.96
CA ASP A 398 11.81 11.92 3.93
C ASP A 398 12.00 12.68 5.26
N HIS A 399 13.15 13.32 5.48
CA HIS A 399 13.49 13.96 6.76
C HIS A 399 12.43 14.97 7.23
N GLY A 400 11.94 15.81 6.33
CA GLY A 400 10.91 16.81 6.65
C GLY A 400 9.60 16.19 7.15
N ILE A 401 9.13 15.15 6.46
CA ILE A 401 7.92 14.41 6.83
C ILE A 401 8.12 13.68 8.16
N GLY A 402 9.29 13.09 8.37
CA GLY A 402 9.64 12.42 9.63
C GLY A 402 9.63 13.38 10.82
N MET A 403 10.23 14.57 10.66
CA MET A 403 10.25 15.62 11.70
C MET A 403 8.85 16.15 12.02
N GLU A 404 8.02 16.39 11.00
CA GLU A 404 6.63 16.82 11.17
C GLU A 404 5.79 15.78 11.92
N ARG A 405 5.85 14.50 11.53
CA ARG A 405 5.13 13.43 12.22
C ARG A 405 5.57 13.28 13.66
N GLY A 406 6.88 13.32 13.91
CA GLY A 406 7.46 13.23 15.25
C GLY A 406 6.96 14.32 16.17
N VAL A 407 7.09 15.58 15.76
CA VAL A 407 6.69 16.71 16.60
C VAL A 407 5.18 16.76 16.86
N LEU A 408 4.35 16.42 15.88
CA LEU A 408 2.91 16.36 16.07
C LEU A 408 2.50 15.28 17.05
N GLY A 409 3.12 14.08 16.96
CA GLY A 409 2.95 13.02 17.95
C GLY A 409 3.37 13.45 19.35
N ALA A 410 4.50 14.15 19.46
CA ALA A 410 5.02 14.67 20.72
C ALA A 410 4.07 15.69 21.37
N VAL A 411 3.55 16.64 20.58
CA VAL A 411 2.58 17.65 21.05
C VAL A 411 1.27 17.02 21.48
N GLU A 412 0.73 16.09 20.68
CA GLU A 412 -0.49 15.35 21.04
C GLU A 412 -0.34 14.65 22.39
N LYS A 413 0.76 13.91 22.56
CA LYS A 413 1.03 13.20 23.81
C LYS A 413 1.29 14.16 24.97
N ALA A 414 2.01 15.25 24.74
CA ALA A 414 2.27 16.28 25.76
C ALA A 414 0.97 16.92 26.26
N ARG A 415 0.01 17.24 25.36
CA ARG A 415 -1.31 17.75 25.73
C ARG A 415 -2.08 16.76 26.58
N GLU A 416 -2.11 15.48 26.18
CA GLU A 416 -2.78 14.42 26.94
C GLU A 416 -2.24 14.30 28.37
N VAL A 417 -0.92 14.20 28.53
CA VAL A 417 -0.31 13.97 29.85
C VAL A 417 -0.30 15.24 30.72
N ALA A 418 -0.22 16.43 30.12
CA ALA A 418 -0.39 17.69 30.83
C ALA A 418 -1.80 17.80 31.44
N ALA A 419 -2.84 17.43 30.68
CA ALA A 419 -4.22 17.41 31.17
C ALA A 419 -4.42 16.43 32.34
N ARG A 420 -3.58 15.39 32.43
CA ARG A 420 -3.55 14.42 33.52
C ARG A 420 -2.62 14.81 34.68
N GLY A 421 -2.03 16.02 34.65
CA GLY A 421 -1.22 16.57 35.74
C GLY A 421 0.24 16.13 35.74
N ALA A 422 0.82 15.76 34.60
CA ALA A 422 2.25 15.45 34.49
C ALA A 422 3.14 16.65 34.87
N GLY A 423 4.29 16.36 35.47
CA GLY A 423 5.38 17.34 35.64
C GLY A 423 6.19 17.50 34.36
N ALA A 424 7.10 18.48 34.34
CA ALA A 424 7.87 18.84 33.15
C ALA A 424 8.75 17.69 32.63
N GLY A 425 9.32 16.89 33.54
CA GLY A 425 10.14 15.74 33.17
C GLY A 425 9.33 14.62 32.55
N SER A 426 8.25 14.21 33.21
CA SER A 426 7.30 13.21 32.70
C SER A 426 6.69 13.64 31.37
N LEU A 427 6.32 14.91 31.21
CA LEU A 427 5.80 15.42 29.95
C LEU A 427 6.79 15.26 28.81
N LEU A 428 8.06 15.67 29.00
CA LEU A 428 9.09 15.53 27.97
C LEU A 428 9.38 14.07 27.64
N CYS A 429 9.48 13.17 28.62
CA CYS A 429 9.73 11.75 28.35
C CYS A 429 8.58 11.12 27.54
N ARG A 430 7.33 11.42 27.86
CA ARG A 430 6.17 10.90 27.10
C ARG A 430 6.07 11.51 25.72
N ALA A 431 6.40 12.80 25.58
CA ALA A 431 6.53 13.45 24.29
C ALA A 431 7.67 12.84 23.47
N ALA A 432 8.77 12.43 24.10
CA ALA A 432 9.91 11.78 23.47
C ALA A 432 9.55 10.39 22.92
N ASP A 433 8.85 9.58 23.72
CA ASP A 433 8.35 8.26 23.29
C ASP A 433 7.43 8.42 22.07
N ALA A 434 6.50 9.37 22.12
CA ALA A 434 5.58 9.66 21.02
C ALA A 434 6.30 10.23 19.78
N TRP A 435 7.31 11.09 19.96
CA TRP A 435 8.14 11.56 18.86
C TRP A 435 8.83 10.39 18.16
N ALA A 436 9.50 9.53 18.93
CA ALA A 436 10.23 8.39 18.40
C ALA A 436 9.31 7.42 17.65
N ASP A 437 8.13 7.13 18.21
CA ASP A 437 7.10 6.28 17.59
C ASP A 437 6.57 6.86 16.27
N LYS A 438 6.19 8.16 16.25
CA LYS A 438 5.55 8.77 15.07
C LYS A 438 6.52 9.17 13.97
N ALA A 439 7.72 9.63 14.31
CA ALA A 439 8.75 9.94 13.32
C ALA A 439 9.33 8.67 12.68
N GLY A 440 9.58 7.64 13.51
CA GLY A 440 10.33 6.46 13.09
C GLY A 440 11.77 6.79 12.65
N GLY A 441 12.45 5.79 12.08
CA GLY A 441 13.79 5.93 11.52
C GLY A 441 14.86 6.40 12.52
N THR A 442 16.02 6.79 12.00
CA THR A 442 17.14 7.25 12.84
C THR A 442 16.84 8.58 13.51
N SER A 443 16.22 9.53 12.80
CA SER A 443 15.92 10.86 13.34
C SER A 443 14.95 10.79 14.51
N GLY A 444 13.88 9.98 14.40
CA GLY A 444 12.92 9.76 15.49
C GLY A 444 13.58 9.19 16.74
N ALA A 445 14.45 8.19 16.59
CA ALA A 445 15.19 7.62 17.71
C ALA A 445 16.13 8.62 18.39
N LEU A 446 16.86 9.44 17.62
CA LEU A 446 17.78 10.44 18.18
C LEU A 446 17.04 11.57 18.91
N TRP A 447 15.91 12.04 18.39
CA TRP A 447 15.06 13.02 19.07
C TRP A 447 14.40 12.45 20.32
N GLY A 448 13.97 11.18 20.28
CA GLY A 448 13.53 10.45 21.48
C GLY A 448 14.60 10.43 22.58
N VAL A 449 15.86 10.16 22.22
CA VAL A 449 16.99 10.21 23.17
C VAL A 449 17.18 11.62 23.72
N ALA A 450 17.19 12.65 22.87
CA ALA A 450 17.41 14.03 23.29
C ALA A 450 16.32 14.52 24.28
N LEU A 451 15.05 14.33 23.93
CA LEU A 451 13.93 14.77 24.76
C LEU A 451 13.82 13.96 26.05
N THR A 452 14.13 12.66 26.03
CA THR A 452 14.18 11.83 27.24
C THR A 452 15.29 12.27 28.19
N ALA A 453 16.48 12.59 27.66
CA ALA A 453 17.58 13.11 28.47
C ALA A 453 17.22 14.45 29.13
N LEU A 454 16.61 15.36 28.36
CA LEU A 454 16.09 16.62 28.90
C LEU A 454 15.04 16.36 29.98
N GLY A 455 14.02 15.54 29.72
CA GLY A 455 12.97 15.21 30.67
C GLY A 455 13.51 14.63 31.98
N THR A 456 14.48 13.72 31.88
CA THR A 456 15.16 13.11 33.03
C THR A 456 15.91 14.15 33.88
N ALA A 457 16.62 15.08 33.25
CA ALA A 457 17.37 16.13 33.95
C ALA A 457 16.47 17.19 34.62
N LEU A 458 15.33 17.54 34.01
CA LEU A 458 14.38 18.49 34.60
C LEU A 458 13.63 17.86 35.79
N GLY A 459 13.09 16.65 35.60
CA GLY A 459 12.29 15.94 36.59
C GLY A 459 10.95 16.62 36.93
N ASP A 460 10.25 16.08 37.95
CA ASP A 460 8.84 16.42 38.24
C ASP A 460 8.62 17.19 39.56
N ARG A 461 9.69 17.72 40.18
CA ARG A 461 9.61 18.23 41.55
C ARG A 461 9.83 19.72 41.74
N GLN A 462 10.51 20.39 40.81
CA GLN A 462 10.90 21.79 40.98
C GLN A 462 10.91 22.51 39.63
N THR A 463 10.89 23.85 39.67
CA THR A 463 11.14 24.69 38.50
C THR A 463 12.56 24.45 37.97
N PRO A 464 12.75 24.19 36.67
CA PRO A 464 14.08 24.01 36.10
C PRO A 464 14.93 25.28 36.14
N ASP A 465 16.19 25.14 36.52
CA ASP A 465 17.20 26.20 36.45
C ASP A 465 18.12 26.02 35.23
N ALA A 466 18.96 27.03 34.96
CA ALA A 466 19.90 27.01 33.84
C ALA A 466 20.86 25.80 33.90
N GLN A 467 21.24 25.36 35.10
CA GLN A 467 22.18 24.26 35.31
C GLN A 467 21.55 22.90 34.95
N ARG A 468 20.28 22.68 35.30
CA ARG A 468 19.52 21.48 34.93
C ARG A 468 19.30 21.41 33.43
N VAL A 469 18.94 22.52 32.79
CA VAL A 469 18.77 22.56 31.32
C VAL A 469 20.11 22.25 30.62
N ALA A 470 21.20 22.89 31.04
CA ALA A 470 22.53 22.61 30.48
C ALA A 470 22.97 21.15 30.71
N THR A 471 22.59 20.55 31.85
CA THR A 471 22.82 19.12 32.12
C THR A 471 22.04 18.22 31.17
N GLY A 472 20.74 18.49 30.97
CA GLY A 472 19.94 17.72 30.03
C GLY A 472 20.44 17.82 28.58
N VAL A 473 20.90 19.01 28.16
CA VAL A 473 21.51 19.19 26.82
C VAL A 473 22.83 18.42 26.69
N ARG A 474 23.66 18.38 27.74
CA ARG A 474 24.88 17.56 27.77
C ARG A 474 24.56 16.07 27.62
N GLU A 475 23.59 15.58 28.38
CA GLU A 475 23.17 14.18 28.35
C GLU A 475 22.53 13.82 27.00
N ALA A 476 21.75 14.72 26.41
CA ALA A 476 21.21 14.58 25.05
C ALA A 476 22.34 14.45 24.01
N LYS A 477 23.37 15.31 24.08
CA LYS A 477 24.57 15.22 23.24
C LYS A 477 25.25 13.85 23.38
N GLU A 478 25.54 13.44 24.60
CA GLU A 478 26.23 12.17 24.87
C GLU A 478 25.40 10.97 24.41
N GLY A 479 24.09 10.98 24.67
CA GLY A 479 23.16 9.95 24.22
C GLY A 479 23.10 9.85 22.70
N ILE A 480 22.90 10.97 22.00
CA ILE A 480 22.85 11.00 20.53
C ILE A 480 24.16 10.50 19.92
N MET A 481 25.31 10.92 20.43
CA MET A 481 26.61 10.43 19.94
C MET A 481 26.82 8.95 20.27
N HIS A 482 26.36 8.48 21.44
CA HIS A 482 26.47 7.08 21.83
C HIS A 482 25.61 6.18 20.94
N PHE A 483 24.35 6.51 20.70
CA PHE A 483 23.43 5.70 19.91
C PHE A 483 23.66 5.87 18.41
N GLY A 484 23.80 7.11 17.94
CA GLY A 484 24.00 7.43 16.53
C GLY A 484 25.41 7.20 15.99
N LYS A 485 26.41 7.03 16.88
CA LYS A 485 27.85 6.84 16.57
C LYS A 485 28.50 7.97 15.75
N ALA A 486 27.76 9.02 15.42
CA ALA A 486 28.24 10.17 14.67
C ALA A 486 29.16 11.06 15.53
N ARG A 487 30.08 11.72 14.85
CA ARG A 487 31.03 12.69 15.40
C ARG A 487 30.95 14.00 14.63
N VAL A 488 31.49 15.07 15.21
CA VAL A 488 31.69 16.32 14.48
C VAL A 488 32.57 16.04 13.25
N GLY A 489 32.14 16.54 12.10
CA GLY A 489 32.72 16.31 10.78
C GLY A 489 32.07 15.15 10.00
N ASP A 490 31.01 14.53 10.51
CA ASP A 490 30.31 13.44 9.81
C ASP A 490 29.13 13.91 8.95
N LYS A 491 28.81 15.22 8.99
CA LYS A 491 27.69 15.89 8.32
C LYS A 491 26.34 15.35 8.82
N THR A 492 26.05 15.63 10.08
CA THR A 492 24.81 15.24 10.77
C THR A 492 24.39 16.33 11.77
N MET A 493 23.27 16.13 12.47
CA MET A 493 22.88 17.01 13.58
C MET A 493 23.95 17.13 14.68
N VAL A 494 24.89 16.19 14.80
CA VAL A 494 26.01 16.24 15.78
C VAL A 494 26.93 17.43 15.51
N ASP A 495 27.07 17.86 14.26
CA ASP A 495 27.84 19.04 13.87
C ASP A 495 27.28 20.33 14.46
N VAL A 496 26.00 20.33 14.82
CA VAL A 496 25.31 21.46 15.47
C VAL A 496 25.17 21.22 16.98
N LEU A 497 24.77 20.02 17.37
CA LEU A 497 24.47 19.67 18.77
C LEU A 497 25.70 19.83 19.68
N VAL A 498 26.87 19.39 19.22
CA VAL A 498 28.11 19.47 20.00
C VAL A 498 28.50 20.93 20.27
N PRO A 499 28.71 21.79 19.26
CA PRO A 499 29.10 23.18 19.52
C PRO A 499 28.00 24.00 20.22
N PHE A 500 26.71 23.72 19.96
CA PHE A 500 25.60 24.31 20.71
C PHE A 500 25.69 23.95 22.21
N SER A 501 25.79 22.64 22.51
CA SER A 501 25.87 22.14 23.88
C SER A 501 27.07 22.71 24.63
N ASP A 502 28.24 22.74 24.00
CA ASP A 502 29.46 23.23 24.63
C ASP A 502 29.37 24.74 24.93
N SER A 503 28.82 25.53 23.99
CA SER A 503 28.62 26.97 24.19
C SER A 503 27.61 27.29 25.29
N LEU A 504 26.50 26.54 25.36
CA LEU A 504 25.48 26.69 26.39
C LEU A 504 26.06 26.39 27.78
N ILE A 505 26.78 25.26 27.93
CA ILE A 505 27.37 24.83 29.19
C ILE A 505 28.41 25.84 29.67
N GLU A 506 29.27 26.34 28.77
CA GLU A 506 30.27 27.36 29.11
C GLU A 506 29.62 28.67 29.60
N ALA A 507 28.60 29.15 28.90
CA ALA A 507 27.91 30.39 29.27
C ALA A 507 27.17 30.26 30.60
N VAL A 508 26.50 29.14 30.86
CA VAL A 508 25.84 28.86 32.14
C VAL A 508 26.87 28.75 33.27
N ALA A 509 28.00 28.08 33.05
CA ALA A 509 29.08 28.01 34.03
C ALA A 509 29.72 29.38 34.35
N ALA A 510 29.70 30.31 33.38
CA ALA A 510 30.11 31.70 33.56
C ALA A 510 29.06 32.59 34.26
N GLY A 511 27.90 32.03 34.64
CA GLY A 511 26.84 32.73 35.37
C GLY A 511 25.86 33.51 34.49
N ALA A 512 25.82 33.26 33.19
CA ALA A 512 24.81 33.84 32.31
C ALA A 512 23.40 33.30 32.65
N SER A 513 22.38 34.12 32.40
CA SER A 513 20.99 33.66 32.47
C SER A 513 20.75 32.54 31.44
N LEU A 514 19.76 31.68 31.66
CA LEU A 514 19.42 30.63 30.69
C LEU A 514 19.12 31.22 29.31
N THR A 515 18.37 32.33 29.27
CA THR A 515 17.99 33.02 28.04
C THR A 515 19.22 33.54 27.30
N ASP A 516 20.13 34.25 27.96
CA ASP A 516 21.34 34.78 27.32
C ASP A 516 22.28 33.66 26.86
N ALA A 517 22.45 32.64 27.69
CA ALA A 517 23.28 31.48 27.37
C ALA A 517 22.73 30.72 26.15
N TRP A 518 21.41 30.53 26.09
CA TRP A 518 20.74 29.83 24.99
C TRP A 518 20.81 30.63 23.69
N LEU A 519 20.53 31.93 23.71
CA LEU A 519 20.62 32.79 22.52
C LEU A 519 22.04 32.84 21.96
N LYS A 520 23.06 32.90 22.82
CA LYS A 520 24.47 32.81 22.40
C LYS A 520 24.77 31.46 21.75
N ALA A 521 24.33 30.36 22.35
CA ALA A 521 24.54 29.02 21.81
C ALA A 521 23.78 28.80 20.48
N ALA A 522 22.58 29.36 20.34
CA ALA A 522 21.77 29.27 19.12
C ALA A 522 22.46 29.94 17.90
N GLN A 523 23.16 31.07 18.10
CA GLN A 523 23.98 31.68 17.05
C GLN A 523 25.13 30.77 16.59
N VAL A 524 25.72 30.02 17.53
CA VAL A 524 26.74 29.00 17.21
C VAL A 524 26.11 27.86 16.41
N ALA A 525 24.92 27.43 16.79
CA ALA A 525 24.17 26.38 16.09
C ALA A 525 23.85 26.76 14.65
N ASP A 526 23.40 27.99 14.39
CA ASP A 526 23.09 28.49 13.04
C ASP A 526 24.30 28.43 12.12
N LYS A 527 25.42 28.96 12.60
CA LYS A 527 26.66 28.94 11.82
C LYS A 527 27.09 27.50 11.54
N ALA A 528 27.10 26.65 12.57
CA ALA A 528 27.49 25.25 12.44
C ALA A 528 26.59 24.49 11.45
N ALA A 529 25.29 24.78 11.44
CA ALA A 529 24.33 24.15 10.54
C ALA A 529 24.61 24.52 9.08
N GLN A 530 24.90 25.79 8.79
CA GLN A 530 25.30 26.23 7.44
C GLN A 530 26.66 25.65 7.04
N ASP A 531 27.62 25.60 7.95
CA ASP A 531 28.97 25.09 7.69
C ASP A 531 28.98 23.60 7.31
N THR A 532 27.94 22.84 7.66
CA THR A 532 27.77 21.44 7.18
C THR A 532 27.72 21.33 5.66
N ALA A 533 27.39 22.40 4.93
CA ALA A 533 27.44 22.43 3.47
C ALA A 533 28.84 22.14 2.92
N GLN A 534 29.89 22.44 3.69
CA GLN A 534 31.29 22.20 3.32
C GLN A 534 31.77 20.78 3.66
N LEU A 535 30.97 20.00 4.38
CA LEU A 535 31.31 18.66 4.81
C LEU A 535 30.87 17.60 3.79
N VAL A 536 31.58 16.48 3.82
CA VAL A 536 31.27 15.27 3.06
C VAL A 536 30.62 14.27 4.02
N PRO A 537 29.41 13.75 3.74
CA PRO A 537 28.71 12.86 4.67
C PRO A 537 29.43 11.53 4.81
N LYS A 538 29.62 11.10 6.06
CA LYS A 538 30.25 9.81 6.41
C LYS A 538 29.26 8.80 6.99
N MET A 539 28.05 9.25 7.31
CA MET A 539 27.00 8.48 7.97
C MET A 539 25.69 8.55 7.16
N GLY A 540 24.75 7.66 7.48
CA GLY A 540 23.39 7.69 6.94
C GLY A 540 23.28 7.37 5.44
N ARG A 541 22.10 7.62 4.88
CA ARG A 541 21.75 7.35 3.48
C ARG A 541 22.48 8.24 2.48
N ALA A 542 23.05 9.36 2.94
CA ALA A 542 23.85 10.28 2.13
C ALA A 542 25.28 9.80 1.82
N ARG A 543 25.83 8.84 2.58
CA ARG A 543 27.20 8.36 2.41
C ARG A 543 27.52 7.83 0.99
N PRO A 544 26.64 7.08 0.29
CA PRO A 544 26.93 6.59 -1.07
C PRO A 544 26.98 7.69 -2.14
N LEU A 545 26.37 8.87 -1.88
CA LEU A 545 26.30 10.01 -2.81
C LEU A 545 27.09 11.21 -2.30
N ALA A 546 28.15 10.98 -1.51
CA ALA A 546 28.77 11.98 -0.67
C ALA A 546 29.26 13.24 -1.41
N GLU A 547 29.71 13.12 -2.66
CA GLU A 547 30.16 14.25 -3.48
C GLU A 547 29.00 15.18 -3.89
N LYS A 548 27.79 14.64 -4.12
CA LYS A 548 26.60 15.45 -4.48
C LYS A 548 26.10 16.30 -3.33
N SER A 549 26.42 15.92 -2.09
CA SER A 549 25.99 16.61 -0.87
C SER A 549 26.84 17.86 -0.57
N VAL A 550 28.02 18.01 -1.17
CA VAL A 550 28.86 19.19 -0.98
C VAL A 550 28.20 20.42 -1.61
N GLY A 551 28.11 21.51 -0.86
CA GLY A 551 27.38 22.71 -1.24
C GLY A 551 25.96 22.79 -0.70
N THR A 552 25.42 21.70 -0.15
CA THR A 552 24.08 21.66 0.50
C THR A 552 24.23 21.33 1.98
N PRO A 553 23.63 22.09 2.91
CA PRO A 553 23.71 21.77 4.35
C PRO A 553 22.98 20.47 4.69
N ASP A 554 23.27 19.90 5.86
CA ASP A 554 22.59 18.71 6.37
C ASP A 554 21.18 19.02 6.89
N ALA A 555 20.19 18.21 6.52
CA ALA A 555 18.81 18.41 6.94
C ALA A 555 18.64 18.24 8.46
N GLY A 556 19.36 17.29 9.06
CA GLY A 556 19.39 17.09 10.52
C GLY A 556 19.93 18.31 11.25
N ALA A 557 21.08 18.82 10.83
CA ALA A 557 21.72 20.03 11.34
C ALA A 557 20.82 21.27 11.23
N ILE A 558 20.24 21.50 10.05
CA ILE A 558 19.33 22.63 9.81
C ILE A 558 18.08 22.52 10.68
N SER A 559 17.49 21.33 10.79
CA SER A 559 16.30 21.13 11.64
C SER A 559 16.61 21.37 13.12
N LEU A 560 17.76 20.93 13.63
CA LEU A 560 18.19 21.21 15.00
C LEU A 560 18.41 22.71 15.23
N ALA A 561 19.06 23.42 14.29
CA ALA A 561 19.24 24.87 14.38
C ALA A 561 17.90 25.62 14.43
N LEU A 562 16.93 25.25 13.59
CA LEU A 562 15.58 25.83 13.62
C LEU A 562 14.90 25.64 14.99
N ILE A 563 15.04 24.45 15.57
CA ILE A 563 14.44 24.11 16.87
C ILE A 563 15.08 24.93 17.99
N VAL A 564 16.41 24.98 18.08
CA VAL A 564 17.07 25.72 19.16
C VAL A 564 16.83 27.23 19.06
N ASN A 565 16.71 27.79 17.85
CA ASN A 565 16.32 29.19 17.68
C ASN A 565 14.88 29.44 18.13
N THR A 566 13.94 28.58 17.73
CA THR A 566 12.53 28.69 18.15
C THR A 566 12.41 28.68 19.68
N VAL A 567 13.16 27.80 20.35
CA VAL A 567 13.21 27.78 21.82
C VAL A 567 13.83 29.06 22.38
N GLY A 568 14.91 29.55 21.78
CA GLY A 568 15.58 30.78 22.22
C GLY A 568 14.69 32.02 22.14
N ASP A 569 13.93 32.16 21.07
CA ASP A 569 12.99 33.27 20.87
C ASP A 569 11.90 33.26 21.95
N LEU A 570 11.35 32.09 22.26
CA LEU A 570 10.34 31.96 23.32
C LEU A 570 10.89 32.23 24.71
N LEU A 571 12.11 31.77 25.02
CA LEU A 571 12.76 32.09 26.31
C LEU A 571 12.93 33.61 26.48
N LYS A 572 13.23 34.32 25.39
CA LYS A 572 13.35 35.78 25.38
C LYS A 572 12.01 36.48 25.61
N GLU A 573 10.95 36.04 24.96
CA GLU A 573 9.59 36.59 25.14
C GLU A 573 9.09 36.42 26.58
N HIS A 574 9.30 35.24 27.18
CA HIS A 574 8.92 34.98 28.56
C HIS A 574 9.73 35.82 29.55
N SER A 575 11.05 35.96 29.33
CA SER A 575 11.91 36.80 30.17
C SER A 575 11.50 38.27 30.13
N ALA A 576 11.04 38.77 28.98
CA ALA A 576 10.53 40.13 28.83
C ALA A 576 9.17 40.33 29.54
N SER A 577 8.32 39.30 29.55
CA SER A 577 7.03 39.34 30.26
C SER A 577 7.19 39.32 31.80
N GLU A 578 8.18 38.59 32.32
CA GLU A 578 8.49 38.50 33.76
C GLU A 578 9.19 39.76 34.31
N GLN A 579 9.85 40.56 33.46
CA GLN A 579 10.48 41.85 33.83
C GLN A 579 9.52 43.05 33.71
N GLY A 580 8.38 42.88 33.03
CA GLY A 580 7.36 43.93 32.82
C GLY A 580 6.13 43.82 33.71
N ALA A 581 6.04 42.79 34.56
CA ALA A 581 5.03 42.57 35.60
C ALA A 581 5.64 42.85 36.99
#